data_AF-A0A0A6Y0N0-F1
#
_entry.id   AF-A0A0A6Y0N0-F1
#
_cell.length_a   1.000
_cell.length_b   1.000
_cell.length_c   1.000
_cell.angle_alpha   90.00
_cell.angle_beta   90.00
_cell.angle_gamma   90.00
#
_symmetry.space_group_name_H-M   'P 1'
#
loop_
_entity.id
_entity.type
_entity.pdbx_description
1 polymer ?
#
loop_
_entity_poly.entity_id
_entity_poly.type
_entity_poly.pdbx_seq_one_letter_code
_entity_poly.pdbx_strand_id
1 'polypeptide(L)'
;MGYYKPQQIAMQTISNGTTKASLPFMSMLLLGFLGGAFISIGYLLDIRVTASLPPAWGTFGSFLGAAVFPLGLILIILAGGELLTGNMMAVALACFAGKVSPGRLIYNWIMITVSNFIGAIFVAYVFGHLAGLTSEDPFLAKTVAFAKAKIDQGFWPAFYSAIGCNWLVGLAVWLSYGCEEMSSKILSIWFPIMGFVAIGFQHVVANMFVIPAAIFSGHFTWNDYFSNFVPVFLGNAVGGSIFVSLFYWLSYKAVIKD
;
A
#
# COMPACT_ATOMS: atom_id res chain seq x y z
N MET A 1 -16.21 -19.90 15.58
CA MET A 1 -15.78 -19.91 14.16
C MET A 1 -14.53 -19.07 14.13
N GLY A 2 -13.38 -19.56 13.64
CA GLY A 2 -12.13 -18.80 13.63
C GLY A 2 -12.05 -17.66 12.62
N TYR A 3 -13.20 -17.20 12.11
CA TYR A 3 -13.30 -16.08 11.17
C TYR A 3 -14.70 -15.42 11.20
N TYR A 4 -14.77 -14.16 10.77
CA TYR A 4 -16.00 -13.38 10.66
C TYR A 4 -16.66 -13.51 9.29
N LYS A 5 -18.00 -13.51 9.27
CA LYS A 5 -18.77 -13.39 8.03
C LYS A 5 -18.60 -11.99 7.43
N PRO A 6 -18.73 -11.82 6.10
CA PRO A 6 -18.53 -10.51 5.45
C PRO A 6 -19.31 -9.34 6.07
N GLN A 7 -20.53 -9.55 6.57
CA GLN A 7 -21.32 -8.54 7.27
C GLN A 7 -20.65 -8.07 8.58
N GLN A 8 -20.09 -9.02 9.35
CA GLN A 8 -19.35 -8.72 10.58
C GLN A 8 -18.04 -7.99 10.27
N ILE A 9 -17.34 -8.38 9.19
CA ILE A 9 -16.16 -7.68 8.71
C ILE A 9 -16.50 -6.23 8.34
N ALA A 10 -17.65 -5.97 7.73
CA ALA A 10 -18.10 -4.61 7.43
C ALA A 10 -18.20 -3.75 8.69
N MET A 11 -18.83 -4.27 9.76
CA MET A 11 -18.95 -3.58 11.03
C MET A 11 -17.60 -3.33 11.69
N GLN A 12 -16.71 -4.33 11.67
CA GLN A 12 -15.33 -4.17 12.17
C GLN A 12 -14.56 -3.12 11.39
N THR A 13 -14.73 -3.09 10.06
CA THR A 13 -14.07 -2.13 9.17
C THR A 13 -14.58 -0.71 9.43
N ILE A 14 -15.88 -0.52 9.67
CA ILE A 14 -16.44 0.79 10.06
C ILE A 14 -15.87 1.25 11.40
N SER A 15 -15.79 0.37 12.39
CA SER A 15 -15.20 0.68 13.71
C SER A 15 -13.73 1.09 13.59
N ASN A 16 -12.94 0.29 12.86
CA ASN A 16 -11.54 0.55 12.59
C ASN A 16 -11.36 1.86 11.80
N GLY A 17 -12.16 2.08 10.76
CA GLY A 17 -12.14 3.31 9.94
C GLY A 17 -12.50 4.57 10.74
N THR A 18 -13.46 4.46 11.67
CA THR A 18 -13.83 5.56 12.57
C THR A 18 -12.69 5.89 13.52
N THR A 19 -12.05 4.87 14.11
CA THR A 19 -10.89 5.04 15.01
C THR A 19 -9.70 5.67 14.28
N LYS A 20 -9.40 5.18 13.08
CA LYS A 20 -8.34 5.73 12.21
C LYS A 20 -8.58 7.19 11.86
N ALA A 21 -9.84 7.55 11.58
CA ALA A 21 -10.22 8.93 11.32
C ALA A 21 -10.07 9.81 12.57
N SER A 22 -10.29 9.30 13.79
CA SER A 22 -10.24 10.10 15.02
C SER A 22 -8.86 10.20 15.67
N LEU A 23 -7.83 9.57 15.10
CA LEU A 23 -6.47 9.61 15.65
C LEU A 23 -5.98 11.05 15.89
N PRO A 24 -5.25 11.29 16.99
CA PRO A 24 -4.54 12.55 17.19
C PRO A 24 -3.50 12.78 16.09
N PHE A 25 -3.21 14.05 15.80
CA PHE A 25 -2.26 14.46 14.77
C PHE A 25 -0.89 13.77 14.91
N MET A 26 -0.32 13.73 16.12
CA MET A 26 0.97 13.08 16.36
C MET A 26 0.92 11.57 16.12
N SER A 27 -0.18 10.90 16.47
CA SER A 27 -0.36 9.48 16.17
C SER A 27 -0.45 9.23 14.67
N MET A 28 -1.16 10.08 13.91
CA MET A 28 -1.19 9.99 12.45
C MET A 28 0.20 10.14 11.83
N LEU A 29 1.01 11.08 12.34
CA LEU A 29 2.38 11.29 11.84
C LEU A 29 3.33 10.15 12.17
N LEU A 30 3.29 9.60 13.38
CA LEU A 30 4.19 8.53 13.80
C LEU A 30 3.80 7.19 13.18
N LEU A 31 2.51 6.83 13.24
CA LEU A 31 2.02 5.58 12.67
C LEU A 31 2.05 5.61 11.14
N GLY A 32 1.81 6.77 10.52
CA GLY A 32 1.97 6.94 9.09
C GLY A 32 3.43 6.84 8.64
N PHE A 33 4.37 7.34 9.43
CA PHE A 33 5.80 7.18 9.13
C PHE A 33 6.17 5.70 9.10
N LEU A 34 5.74 4.95 10.11
CA LEU A 34 5.91 3.50 10.16
C LEU A 34 5.23 2.80 8.96
N GLY A 35 4.03 3.23 8.58
CA GLY A 35 3.34 2.70 7.40
C GLY A 35 4.14 2.87 6.11
N GLY A 36 4.70 4.05 5.87
CA GLY A 36 5.59 4.30 4.74
C GLY A 36 6.86 3.48 4.79
N ALA A 37 7.51 3.45 5.96
CA ALA A 37 8.75 2.71 6.16
C ALA A 37 8.57 1.19 5.98
N PHE A 38 7.50 0.59 6.51
CA PHE A 38 7.24 -0.84 6.40
C PHE A 38 6.96 -1.28 4.96
N ILE A 39 6.16 -0.53 4.19
CA ILE A 39 6.00 -0.82 2.75
C ILE A 39 7.34 -0.72 2.02
N SER A 40 8.14 0.29 2.35
CA SER A 40 9.46 0.50 1.74
C SER A 40 10.43 -0.63 2.07
N ILE A 41 10.40 -1.18 3.28
CA ILE A 41 11.18 -2.36 3.67
C ILE A 41 10.75 -3.60 2.88
N GLY A 42 9.44 -3.79 2.66
CA GLY A 42 8.94 -4.87 1.81
C GLY A 42 9.45 -4.75 0.36
N TYR A 43 9.47 -3.53 -0.19
CA TYR A 43 10.01 -3.28 -1.53
C TYR A 43 11.53 -3.42 -1.58
N LEU A 44 12.25 -2.95 -0.55
CA LEU A 44 13.68 -3.14 -0.43
C LEU A 44 14.03 -4.64 -0.44
N LEU A 45 13.28 -5.45 0.31
CA LEU A 45 13.45 -6.91 0.31
C LEU A 45 13.22 -7.52 -1.09
N ASP A 46 12.18 -7.10 -1.81
CA ASP A 46 11.94 -7.51 -3.21
C ASP A 46 13.16 -7.18 -4.10
N ILE A 47 13.67 -5.95 -4.04
CA ILE A 47 14.88 -5.56 -4.79
C ILE A 47 16.06 -6.47 -4.43
N ARG A 48 16.28 -6.71 -3.13
CA ARG A 48 17.41 -7.55 -2.66
C ARG A 48 17.29 -9.00 -3.10
N VAL A 49 16.08 -9.56 -3.12
CA VAL A 49 15.84 -10.94 -3.56
C VAL A 49 15.97 -11.07 -5.07
N THR A 50 15.57 -10.06 -5.84
CA THR A 50 15.45 -10.17 -7.30
C THR A 50 16.61 -9.60 -8.11
N ALA A 51 17.47 -8.76 -7.52
CA ALA A 51 18.57 -8.10 -8.23
C ALA A 51 19.65 -9.08 -8.73
N SER A 52 19.91 -10.16 -8.00
CA SER A 52 21.00 -11.11 -8.30
C SER A 52 20.52 -12.45 -8.87
N LEU A 53 19.24 -12.55 -9.26
CA LEU A 53 18.70 -13.80 -9.80
C LEU A 53 19.20 -14.03 -11.24
N PRO A 54 19.48 -15.30 -11.63
CA PRO A 54 19.89 -15.62 -12.98
C PRO A 54 18.82 -15.19 -14.01
N PRO A 55 19.19 -14.54 -15.13
CA PRO A 55 18.21 -14.14 -16.17
C PRO A 55 17.39 -15.32 -16.71
N ALA A 56 17.98 -16.53 -16.72
CA ALA A 56 17.31 -17.77 -17.14
C ALA A 56 16.07 -18.13 -16.31
N TRP A 57 15.90 -17.56 -15.12
CA TRP A 57 14.73 -17.81 -14.27
C TRP A 57 13.48 -17.05 -14.73
N GLY A 58 13.64 -16.04 -15.60
CA GLY A 58 12.53 -15.31 -16.20
C GLY A 58 11.51 -14.82 -15.18
N THR A 59 10.24 -15.14 -15.39
CA THR A 59 9.11 -14.71 -14.54
C THR A 59 9.14 -15.30 -13.13
N PHE A 60 9.92 -16.37 -12.89
CA PHE A 60 10.07 -16.92 -11.54
C PHE A 60 10.76 -15.92 -10.59
N GLY A 61 11.65 -15.07 -11.12
CA GLY A 61 12.25 -14.00 -10.31
C GLY A 61 11.22 -12.96 -9.84
N SER A 62 10.30 -12.56 -10.72
CA SER A 62 9.19 -11.67 -10.35
C SER A 62 8.25 -12.31 -9.32
N PHE A 63 8.03 -13.62 -9.40
CA PHE A 63 7.26 -14.36 -8.40
C PHE A 63 7.93 -14.35 -7.02
N LEU A 64 9.24 -14.58 -6.94
CA LEU A 64 9.98 -14.53 -5.67
C LEU A 64 9.95 -13.14 -5.04
N GLY A 65 10.14 -12.09 -5.85
CA GLY A 65 9.99 -10.71 -5.40
C GLY A 65 8.60 -10.41 -4.85
N ALA A 66 7.57 -10.80 -5.61
CA ALA A 66 6.18 -10.69 -5.20
C ALA A 66 5.85 -11.49 -3.92
N ALA A 67 6.50 -12.63 -3.70
CA ALA A 67 6.26 -13.47 -2.53
C ALA A 67 6.83 -12.87 -1.23
N VAL A 68 7.87 -12.05 -1.31
CA VAL A 68 8.50 -11.43 -0.12
C VAL A 68 7.99 -10.02 0.18
N PHE A 69 7.45 -9.32 -0.82
CA PHE A 69 6.86 -7.98 -0.66
C PHE A 69 5.77 -7.86 0.44
N PRO A 70 4.90 -8.87 0.70
CA PRO A 70 3.84 -8.77 1.72
C PRO A 70 4.32 -8.45 3.14
N LEU A 71 5.61 -8.63 3.44
CA LEU A 71 6.24 -8.23 4.69
C LEU A 71 5.79 -6.84 5.16
N GLY A 72 5.72 -5.87 4.24
CA GLY A 72 5.34 -4.50 4.59
C GLY A 72 3.94 -4.39 5.20
N LEU A 73 2.92 -4.98 4.56
CA LEU A 73 1.55 -4.92 5.08
C LEU A 73 1.36 -5.83 6.30
N ILE A 74 2.09 -6.94 6.39
CA ILE A 74 2.09 -7.80 7.59
C ILE A 74 2.55 -7.00 8.82
N LEU A 75 3.65 -6.25 8.71
CA LEU A 75 4.15 -5.39 9.80
C LEU A 75 3.12 -4.31 10.17
N ILE A 76 2.49 -3.68 9.18
CA ILE A 76 1.49 -2.63 9.43
C ILE A 76 0.29 -3.18 10.20
N ILE A 77 -0.24 -4.33 9.81
CA ILE A 77 -1.44 -4.91 10.44
C ILE A 77 -1.13 -5.50 11.82
N LEU A 78 0.05 -6.10 12.02
CA LEU A 78 0.37 -6.81 13.26
C LEU A 78 1.13 -5.96 14.30
N ALA A 79 2.11 -5.17 13.86
CA ALA A 79 2.88 -4.30 14.75
C ALA A 79 2.21 -2.95 14.98
N GLY A 80 1.35 -2.54 14.04
CA GLY A 80 0.65 -1.25 14.06
C GLY A 80 1.30 -0.21 13.16
N GLY A 81 0.47 0.46 12.38
CA GLY A 81 0.85 1.53 11.47
C GLY A 81 -0.38 2.05 10.72
N GLU A 82 -0.25 3.25 10.14
CA GLU A 82 -1.29 3.83 9.31
C GLU A 82 -0.84 3.84 7.85
N LEU A 83 -1.61 3.19 6.99
CA LEU A 83 -1.32 3.09 5.57
C LEU A 83 -2.41 3.79 4.77
N LEU A 84 -2.01 4.69 3.88
CA LEU A 84 -2.91 5.47 3.03
C LEU A 84 -3.90 4.57 2.28
N THR A 85 -3.42 3.54 1.62
CA THR A 85 -4.22 2.65 0.76
C THR A 85 -5.22 1.81 1.55
N GLY A 86 -4.83 1.34 2.74
CA GLY A 86 -5.76 0.72 3.69
C GLY A 86 -6.81 1.70 4.21
N ASN A 87 -6.43 2.95 4.47
CA ASN A 87 -7.35 4.00 4.93
C ASN A 87 -8.30 4.48 3.81
N MET A 88 -7.88 4.45 2.55
CA MET A 88 -8.74 4.69 1.38
C MET A 88 -9.92 3.73 1.32
N MET A 89 -9.76 2.52 1.85
CA MET A 89 -10.83 1.56 2.04
C MET A 89 -11.56 1.80 3.37
N ALA A 90 -10.87 1.61 4.51
CA ALA A 90 -11.53 1.54 5.82
C ALA A 90 -12.25 2.83 6.23
N VAL A 91 -11.59 3.98 6.02
CA VAL A 91 -12.16 5.29 6.38
C VAL A 91 -13.28 5.69 5.41
N ALA A 92 -13.18 5.30 4.13
CA ALA A 92 -14.26 5.53 3.17
C ALA A 92 -15.53 4.74 3.55
N LEU A 93 -15.39 3.49 4.00
CA LEU A 93 -16.54 2.72 4.47
C LEU A 93 -17.19 3.36 5.70
N ALA A 94 -16.38 3.82 6.66
CA ALA A 94 -16.88 4.56 7.82
C ALA A 94 -17.58 5.88 7.40
N CYS A 95 -17.10 6.53 6.35
CA CYS A 95 -17.73 7.72 5.77
C CYS A 95 -19.08 7.38 5.13
N PHE A 96 -19.18 6.32 4.33
CA PHE A 96 -20.46 5.88 3.74
C PHE A 96 -21.47 5.42 4.80
N ALA A 97 -20.99 4.83 5.90
CA ALA A 97 -21.80 4.48 7.06
C ALA A 97 -22.21 5.70 7.92
N GLY A 98 -21.80 6.92 7.55
CA GLY A 98 -22.14 8.15 8.27
C GLY A 98 -21.43 8.32 9.62
N LYS A 99 -20.39 7.54 9.90
CA LYS A 99 -19.60 7.62 11.15
C LYS A 99 -18.44 8.61 11.05
N VAL A 100 -18.02 8.95 9.84
CA VAL A 100 -16.94 9.91 9.54
C VAL A 100 -17.43 10.91 8.51
N SER A 101 -17.12 12.19 8.67
CA SER A 101 -17.49 13.21 7.67
C SER A 101 -16.57 13.15 6.44
N PRO A 102 -17.06 13.52 5.24
CA PRO A 102 -16.22 13.58 4.04
C PRO A 102 -14.98 14.48 4.21
N GLY A 103 -15.09 15.58 4.94
CA GLY A 103 -13.95 16.44 5.24
C GLY A 103 -12.89 15.75 6.10
N ARG A 104 -13.30 14.90 7.05
CA ARG A 104 -12.37 14.12 7.88
C ARG A 104 -11.73 12.97 7.11
N LEU A 105 -12.44 12.36 6.15
CA LEU A 105 -11.88 11.39 5.21
C LEU A 105 -10.74 12.01 4.40
N ILE A 106 -10.98 13.16 3.77
CA ILE A 106 -9.97 13.88 2.97
C ILE A 106 -8.78 14.28 3.85
N TYR A 107 -9.05 14.83 5.04
CA TYR A 107 -7.99 15.18 5.99
C TYR A 107 -7.12 13.98 6.36
N ASN A 108 -7.72 12.82 6.68
CA ASN A 108 -6.98 11.60 6.99
C ASN A 108 -6.10 11.19 5.79
N TRP A 109 -6.65 11.17 4.58
CA TRP A 109 -5.89 10.78 3.40
C TRP A 109 -4.68 11.69 3.16
N ILE A 110 -4.85 13.01 3.24
CA ILE A 110 -3.75 13.97 3.06
C ILE A 110 -2.68 13.76 4.14
N MET A 111 -3.07 13.70 5.41
CA MET A 111 -2.12 13.57 6.51
C MET A 111 -1.33 12.26 6.45
N ILE A 112 -2.01 11.14 6.19
CA ILE A 112 -1.35 9.84 6.06
C ILE A 112 -0.50 9.75 4.79
N THR A 113 -0.89 10.42 3.69
CA THR A 113 -0.06 10.52 2.48
C THR A 113 1.28 11.18 2.80
N VAL A 114 1.25 12.35 3.44
CA VAL A 114 2.48 13.09 3.79
C VAL A 114 3.35 12.25 4.73
N SER A 115 2.74 11.65 5.74
CA SER A 115 3.45 10.84 6.72
C SER A 115 4.06 9.56 6.13
N ASN A 116 3.30 8.83 5.29
CA ASN A 116 3.80 7.68 4.53
C ASN A 116 4.95 8.09 3.59
N PHE A 117 4.84 9.25 2.93
CA PHE A 117 5.89 9.75 2.07
C PHE A 117 7.18 10.02 2.85
N ILE A 118 7.11 10.67 4.02
CA ILE A 118 8.27 10.90 4.88
C ILE A 118 8.92 9.57 5.30
N GLY A 119 8.12 8.57 5.70
CA GLY A 119 8.62 7.24 6.03
C GLY A 119 9.30 6.53 4.86
N ALA A 120 8.74 6.66 3.66
CA ALA A 120 9.30 6.06 2.45
C ALA A 120 10.59 6.75 2.01
N ILE A 121 10.64 8.09 2.07
CA ILE A 121 11.85 8.88 1.81
C ILE A 121 12.96 8.55 2.80
N PHE A 122 12.62 8.38 4.08
CA PHE A 122 13.59 7.95 5.10
C PHE A 122 14.24 6.63 4.71
N VAL A 123 13.46 5.61 4.32
CA VAL A 123 14.01 4.32 3.90
C VAL A 123 14.79 4.43 2.59
N ALA A 124 14.29 5.18 1.60
CA ALA A 124 14.97 5.40 0.32
C ALA A 124 16.34 6.09 0.51
N TYR A 125 16.41 7.10 1.37
CA TYR A 125 17.63 7.86 1.58
C TYR A 125 18.57 7.19 2.58
N VAL A 126 18.11 6.83 3.78
CA VAL A 126 18.98 6.31 4.84
C VAL A 126 19.42 4.88 4.53
N PHE A 127 18.49 3.99 4.19
CA PHE A 127 18.82 2.59 3.92
C PHE A 127 19.20 2.38 2.45
N GLY A 128 18.49 3.01 1.52
CA GLY A 128 18.78 2.88 0.09
C GLY A 128 20.09 3.54 -0.32
N HIS A 129 20.25 4.84 -0.04
CA HIS A 129 21.38 5.65 -0.49
C HIS A 129 22.57 5.63 0.49
N LEU A 130 22.38 6.04 1.76
CA LEU A 130 23.50 6.14 2.71
C LEU A 130 24.06 4.77 3.11
N ALA A 131 23.21 3.76 3.32
CA ALA A 131 23.66 2.40 3.63
C ALA A 131 23.95 1.54 2.39
N GLY A 132 23.82 2.09 1.18
CA GLY A 132 24.18 1.41 -0.05
C GLY A 132 23.24 0.29 -0.52
N LEU A 133 22.08 0.09 0.12
CA LEU A 133 21.25 -1.10 -0.15
C LEU A 133 20.52 -1.05 -1.50
N THR A 134 20.39 0.14 -2.10
CA THR A 134 19.82 0.34 -3.45
C THR A 134 20.72 1.13 -4.40
N SER A 135 21.84 1.68 -3.93
CA SER A 135 22.69 2.58 -4.73
C SER A 135 23.95 1.92 -5.31
N GLU A 136 24.17 0.63 -5.05
CA GLU A 136 25.27 -0.15 -5.61
C GLU A 136 24.77 -1.30 -6.48
N ASP A 137 25.52 -1.67 -7.51
CA ASP A 137 25.17 -2.82 -8.34
C ASP A 137 25.32 -4.15 -7.58
N PRO A 138 24.44 -5.13 -7.85
CA PRO A 138 23.39 -5.15 -8.88
C PRO A 138 22.05 -4.50 -8.47
N PHE A 139 21.95 -3.98 -7.24
CA PHE A 139 20.70 -3.46 -6.68
C PHE A 139 20.30 -2.13 -7.29
N LEU A 140 21.27 -1.29 -7.66
CA LEU A 140 21.04 -0.05 -8.38
C LEU A 140 20.35 -0.29 -9.71
N ALA A 141 20.93 -1.15 -10.56
CA ALA A 141 20.32 -1.52 -11.84
C ALA A 141 18.86 -1.99 -11.69
N LYS A 142 18.57 -2.80 -10.65
CA LYS A 142 17.21 -3.28 -10.38
C LYS A 142 16.27 -2.17 -9.91
N THR A 143 16.74 -1.30 -9.02
CA THR A 143 16.00 -0.14 -8.50
C THR A 143 15.62 0.81 -9.64
N VAL A 144 16.58 1.13 -10.52
CA VAL A 144 16.37 1.98 -11.69
C VAL A 144 15.38 1.35 -12.67
N ALA A 145 15.50 0.04 -12.94
CA ALA A 145 14.58 -0.68 -13.81
C ALA A 145 13.14 -0.66 -13.27
N PHE A 146 12.96 -0.89 -11.97
CA PHE A 146 11.65 -0.82 -11.32
C PHE A 146 11.07 0.59 -11.36
N ALA A 147 11.84 1.62 -11.01
CA ALA A 147 11.39 3.00 -11.08
C ALA A 147 10.98 3.40 -12.51
N LYS A 148 11.80 3.05 -13.51
CA LYS A 148 11.53 3.30 -14.93
C LYS A 148 10.20 2.70 -15.37
N ALA A 149 9.96 1.42 -15.03
CA ALA A 149 8.72 0.73 -15.39
C ALA A 149 7.46 1.39 -14.82
N LYS A 150 7.56 2.12 -13.69
CA LYS A 150 6.45 2.87 -13.11
C LYS A 150 6.23 4.23 -13.79
N ILE A 151 7.32 4.94 -14.09
CA ILE A 151 7.28 6.28 -14.71
C ILE A 151 6.80 6.21 -16.17
N ASP A 152 7.28 5.22 -16.93
CA ASP A 152 7.01 5.11 -18.38
C ASP A 152 5.58 4.66 -18.72
N GLN A 153 4.77 4.23 -17.73
CA GLN A 153 3.45 3.64 -18.01
C GLN A 153 2.43 4.66 -18.54
N GLY A 154 2.65 5.96 -18.35
CA GLY A 154 1.72 7.03 -18.70
C GLY A 154 0.47 7.09 -17.80
N PHE A 155 -0.32 8.15 -17.95
CA PHE A 155 -1.40 8.46 -17.00
C PHE A 155 -2.48 7.37 -16.91
N TRP A 156 -3.13 7.02 -18.02
CA TRP A 156 -4.26 6.10 -18.01
C TRP A 156 -3.90 4.67 -17.62
N PRO A 157 -2.83 4.06 -18.16
CA PRO A 157 -2.42 2.73 -17.72
C PRO A 157 -2.02 2.71 -16.23
N ALA A 158 -1.31 3.74 -15.74
CA ALA A 158 -0.98 3.85 -14.31
C ALA A 158 -2.23 3.97 -13.43
N PHE A 159 -3.22 4.76 -13.87
CA PHE A 159 -4.50 4.91 -13.17
C PHE A 159 -5.26 3.60 -13.04
N TYR A 160 -5.48 2.86 -14.15
CA TYR A 160 -6.19 1.57 -14.11
C TYR A 160 -5.41 0.50 -13.34
N SER A 161 -4.09 0.47 -13.51
CA SER A 161 -3.19 -0.38 -12.73
C SER A 161 -3.31 -0.13 -11.22
N ALA A 162 -3.43 1.13 -10.82
CA ALA A 162 -3.60 1.51 -9.43
C ALA A 162 -4.99 1.18 -8.86
N ILE A 163 -6.05 1.17 -9.68
CA ILE A 163 -7.37 0.64 -9.25
C ILE A 163 -7.23 -0.83 -8.84
N GLY A 164 -6.62 -1.64 -9.70
CA GLY A 164 -6.38 -3.05 -9.43
C GLY A 164 -5.52 -3.29 -8.19
N CYS A 165 -4.49 -2.45 -8.00
CA CYS A 165 -3.64 -2.51 -6.80
C CYS A 165 -4.46 -2.33 -5.52
N ASN A 166 -5.20 -1.23 -5.39
CA ASN A 166 -5.86 -0.94 -4.11
C ASN A 166 -7.15 -1.74 -3.91
N TRP A 167 -7.69 -2.36 -4.96
CA TRP A 167 -8.68 -3.40 -4.78
C TRP A 167 -8.08 -4.57 -3.98
N LEU A 168 -6.90 -5.07 -4.38
CA LEU A 168 -6.24 -6.17 -3.69
C LEU A 168 -5.69 -5.77 -2.31
N VAL A 169 -5.12 -4.57 -2.16
CA VAL A 169 -4.67 -4.06 -0.85
C VAL A 169 -5.86 -3.85 0.10
N GLY A 170 -6.95 -3.24 -0.39
CA GLY A 170 -8.18 -3.09 0.38
C GLY A 170 -8.76 -4.44 0.81
N LEU A 171 -8.76 -5.44 -0.07
CA LEU A 171 -9.18 -6.81 0.27
C LEU A 171 -8.24 -7.48 1.27
N ALA A 172 -6.92 -7.30 1.18
CA ALA A 172 -5.99 -7.81 2.18
C ALA A 172 -6.32 -7.28 3.59
N VAL A 173 -6.55 -5.98 3.71
CA VAL A 173 -6.93 -5.35 4.98
C VAL A 173 -8.31 -5.86 5.43
N TRP A 174 -9.29 -5.91 4.54
CA TRP A 174 -10.63 -6.43 4.81
C TRP A 174 -10.60 -7.86 5.35
N LEU A 175 -9.92 -8.77 4.66
CA LEU A 175 -9.81 -10.16 5.07
C LEU A 175 -9.10 -10.29 6.42
N SER A 176 -8.06 -9.49 6.66
CA SER A 176 -7.34 -9.49 7.94
C SER A 176 -8.22 -9.06 9.13
N TYR A 177 -9.22 -8.21 8.90
CA TYR A 177 -10.20 -7.83 9.93
C TYR A 177 -11.22 -8.92 10.24
N GLY A 178 -11.35 -9.91 9.35
CA GLY A 178 -12.17 -11.10 9.57
C GLY A 178 -11.44 -12.25 10.25
N CYS A 179 -10.15 -12.09 10.57
CA CYS A 179 -9.31 -13.14 11.17
C CYS A 179 -9.11 -12.90 12.67
N GLU A 180 -9.24 -13.97 13.47
CA GLU A 180 -8.95 -13.93 14.91
C GLU A 180 -7.49 -14.30 15.22
N GLU A 181 -6.90 -15.20 14.45
CA GLU A 181 -5.53 -15.70 14.65
C GLU A 181 -4.48 -14.92 13.82
N MET A 182 -3.27 -14.76 14.35
CA MET A 182 -2.18 -14.10 13.64
C MET A 182 -1.76 -14.83 12.36
N SER A 183 -1.74 -16.17 12.37
CA SER A 183 -1.43 -17.01 11.21
C SER A 183 -2.39 -16.76 10.04
N SER A 184 -3.70 -16.73 10.33
CA SER A 184 -4.72 -16.45 9.32
C SER A 184 -4.65 -15.01 8.81
N LYS A 185 -4.34 -14.02 9.67
CA LYS A 185 -4.06 -12.65 9.23
C LYS A 185 -2.90 -12.59 8.25
N ILE A 186 -1.77 -13.24 8.55
CA ILE A 186 -0.60 -13.28 7.67
C ILE A 186 -0.98 -13.85 6.30
N LEU A 187 -1.65 -15.01 6.27
CA LEU A 187 -2.04 -15.64 5.01
C LEU A 187 -3.06 -14.80 4.23
N SER A 188 -4.01 -14.17 4.91
CA SER A 188 -5.02 -13.30 4.29
C SER A 188 -4.41 -12.05 3.64
N ILE A 189 -3.28 -11.59 4.18
CA ILE A 189 -2.51 -10.46 3.64
C ILE A 189 -1.59 -10.94 2.52
N TRP A 190 -0.93 -12.09 2.69
CA TRP A 190 0.11 -12.56 1.77
C TRP A 190 -0.40 -12.68 0.34
N PHE A 191 -1.46 -13.45 0.11
CA PHE A 191 -1.89 -13.79 -1.24
C PHE A 191 -2.35 -12.58 -2.07
N PRO A 192 -3.20 -11.67 -1.57
CA PRO A 192 -3.60 -10.49 -2.36
C PRO A 192 -2.42 -9.56 -2.65
N ILE A 193 -1.49 -9.40 -1.70
CA ILE A 193 -0.34 -8.52 -1.86
C ILE A 193 0.67 -9.10 -2.85
N MET A 194 0.98 -10.39 -2.73
CA MET A 194 1.77 -11.11 -3.74
C MET A 194 1.10 -11.01 -5.12
N GLY A 195 -0.23 -11.15 -5.18
CA GLY A 195 -1.00 -11.04 -6.41
C GLY A 195 -0.79 -9.71 -7.11
N PHE A 196 -0.98 -8.57 -6.43
CA PHE A 196 -0.84 -7.27 -7.09
C PHE A 196 0.59 -7.01 -7.58
N VAL A 197 1.59 -7.46 -6.82
CA VAL A 197 3.01 -7.29 -7.19
C VAL A 197 3.36 -8.16 -8.39
N ALA A 198 2.95 -9.43 -8.39
CA ALA A 198 3.19 -10.36 -9.50
C ALA A 198 2.49 -9.91 -10.79
N ILE A 199 1.30 -9.31 -10.69
CA ILE A 199 0.57 -8.73 -11.83
C ILE A 199 1.26 -7.45 -12.34
N GLY A 200 2.02 -6.76 -11.49
CA GLY A 200 2.71 -5.51 -11.84
C GLY A 200 1.88 -4.24 -11.58
N PHE A 201 0.87 -4.32 -10.72
CA PHE A 201 0.05 -3.16 -10.38
C PHE A 201 0.85 -2.03 -9.68
N GLN A 202 0.33 -0.79 -9.74
CA GLN A 202 0.97 0.38 -9.15
C GLN A 202 0.40 0.72 -7.77
N HIS A 203 1.27 0.78 -6.76
CA HIS A 203 0.91 1.12 -5.39
C HIS A 203 1.55 2.45 -5.00
N VAL A 204 0.73 3.45 -4.66
CA VAL A 204 1.19 4.83 -4.43
C VAL A 204 2.29 4.89 -3.38
N VAL A 205 2.16 4.18 -2.24
CA VAL A 205 3.15 4.20 -1.15
C VAL A 205 4.41 3.39 -1.50
N ALA A 206 4.30 2.36 -2.35
CA ALA A 206 5.48 1.64 -2.83
C ALA A 206 6.30 2.53 -3.78
N ASN A 207 5.60 3.31 -4.62
CA ASN A 207 6.20 4.26 -5.54
C ASN A 207 6.82 5.47 -4.81
N MET A 208 6.34 5.82 -3.60
CA MET A 208 6.97 6.81 -2.71
C MET A 208 8.38 6.38 -2.25
N PHE A 209 8.75 5.11 -2.41
CA PHE A 209 10.09 4.60 -2.10
C PHE A 209 10.94 4.41 -3.35
N VAL A 210 10.50 3.57 -4.29
CA VAL A 210 11.38 3.08 -5.37
C VAL A 210 11.78 4.19 -6.35
N ILE A 211 10.86 5.13 -6.63
CA ILE A 211 11.16 6.26 -7.52
C ILE A 211 12.14 7.22 -6.83
N PRO A 212 11.90 7.70 -5.58
CA PRO A 212 12.90 8.48 -4.86
C PRO A 212 14.25 7.80 -4.66
N ALA A 213 14.30 6.48 -4.42
CA ALA A 213 15.58 5.76 -4.31
C ALA A 213 16.42 5.87 -5.60
N ALA A 214 15.78 5.80 -6.77
CA ALA A 214 16.44 6.01 -8.06
C ALA A 214 16.78 7.50 -8.32
N ILE A 215 15.96 8.44 -7.85
CA ILE A 215 16.24 9.89 -7.90
C ILE A 215 17.49 10.23 -7.08
N PHE A 216 17.59 9.73 -5.83
CA PHE A 216 18.77 9.95 -4.98
C PHE A 216 20.04 9.32 -5.54
N SER A 217 19.91 8.35 -6.45
CA SER A 217 21.02 7.74 -7.18
C SER A 217 21.30 8.43 -8.54
N GLY A 218 20.59 9.52 -8.87
CA GLY A 218 20.88 10.36 -10.03
C GLY A 218 20.22 9.96 -11.35
N HIS A 219 19.23 9.06 -11.35
CA HIS A 219 18.66 8.49 -12.59
C HIS A 219 17.35 9.14 -13.09
N PHE A 220 16.55 9.75 -12.20
CA PHE A 220 15.26 10.36 -12.54
C PHE A 220 15.08 11.69 -11.79
N THR A 221 14.01 12.41 -12.09
CA THR A 221 13.67 13.69 -11.47
C THR A 221 12.43 13.61 -10.59
N TRP A 222 12.26 14.58 -9.70
CA TRP A 222 11.01 14.75 -8.95
C TRP A 222 9.81 15.04 -9.85
N ASN A 223 10.03 15.62 -11.03
CA ASN A 223 8.97 15.81 -12.01
C ASN A 223 8.45 14.46 -12.56
N ASP A 224 9.36 13.51 -12.79
CA ASP A 224 9.00 12.13 -13.16
C ASP A 224 8.21 11.44 -12.04
N TYR A 225 8.56 11.70 -10.78
CA TYR A 225 7.79 11.21 -9.65
C TYR A 225 6.36 11.77 -9.63
N PHE A 226 6.19 13.08 -9.80
CA PHE A 226 4.85 13.69 -9.75
C PHE A 226 3.94 13.25 -10.91
N SER A 227 4.50 13.02 -12.10
CA SER A 227 3.74 12.51 -13.25
C SER A 227 3.21 11.09 -13.00
N ASN A 228 3.92 10.28 -12.22
CA ASN A 228 3.46 8.97 -11.73
C ASN A 228 2.49 9.08 -10.54
N PHE A 229 2.79 9.95 -9.57
CA PHE A 229 2.06 10.02 -8.30
C PHE A 229 0.57 10.30 -8.49
N VAL A 230 0.22 11.28 -9.33
CA VAL A 230 -1.18 11.71 -9.52
C VAL A 230 -2.09 10.58 -10.01
N PRO A 231 -1.83 9.92 -11.17
CA PRO A 231 -2.70 8.84 -11.64
C PRO A 231 -2.75 7.67 -10.66
N VAL A 232 -1.63 7.33 -10.02
CA VAL A 232 -1.56 6.20 -9.08
C VAL A 232 -2.33 6.49 -7.80
N PHE A 233 -2.24 7.70 -7.25
CA PHE A 233 -3.02 8.13 -6.09
C PHE A 233 -4.51 8.07 -6.38
N LEU A 234 -4.95 8.63 -7.51
CA LEU A 234 -6.36 8.64 -7.91
C LEU A 234 -6.90 7.22 -8.15
N GLY A 235 -6.12 6.38 -8.85
CA GLY A 235 -6.51 5.00 -9.09
C GLY A 235 -6.59 4.19 -7.81
N ASN A 236 -5.62 4.33 -6.89
CA ASN A 236 -5.70 3.69 -5.59
C ASN A 236 -6.90 4.19 -4.78
N ALA A 237 -7.21 5.49 -4.80
CA ALA A 237 -8.41 6.02 -4.12
C ALA A 237 -9.67 5.32 -4.63
N VAL A 238 -9.86 5.24 -5.95
CA VAL A 238 -10.98 4.53 -6.60
C VAL A 238 -11.01 3.05 -6.22
N GLY A 239 -9.88 2.35 -6.29
CA GLY A 239 -9.80 0.92 -5.96
C GLY A 239 -10.24 0.60 -4.53
N GLY A 240 -9.79 1.39 -3.56
CA GLY A 240 -10.16 1.19 -2.16
C GLY A 240 -11.58 1.66 -1.84
N SER A 241 -11.93 2.89 -2.22
CA SER A 241 -13.20 3.49 -1.81
C SER A 241 -14.40 2.96 -2.60
N ILE A 242 -14.24 2.63 -3.89
CA ILE A 242 -15.36 2.20 -4.72
C ILE A 242 -15.45 0.67 -4.74
N PHE A 243 -14.42 -0.02 -5.22
CA PHE A 243 -14.48 -1.46 -5.49
C PHE A 243 -14.48 -2.33 -4.22
N VAL A 244 -14.07 -1.78 -3.09
CA VAL A 244 -14.20 -2.44 -1.78
C VAL A 244 -15.31 -1.77 -0.98
N SER A 245 -15.10 -0.52 -0.55
CA SER A 245 -15.97 0.10 0.46
C SER A 245 -17.40 0.36 -0.03
N LEU A 246 -17.59 0.95 -1.21
CA LEU A 246 -18.94 1.26 -1.70
C LEU A 246 -19.74 -0.02 -1.97
N PHE A 247 -19.13 -1.03 -2.59
CA PHE A 247 -19.81 -2.29 -2.89
C PHE A 247 -20.23 -3.02 -1.62
N TYR A 248 -19.33 -3.20 -0.65
CA TYR A 248 -19.71 -3.84 0.62
C TYR A 248 -20.72 -3.03 1.43
N TRP A 249 -20.63 -1.70 1.41
CA TRP A 249 -21.63 -0.86 2.05
C TRP A 249 -23.03 -1.04 1.44
N LEU A 250 -23.14 -1.00 0.11
CA LEU A 250 -24.41 -1.19 -0.59
C LEU A 250 -24.99 -2.59 -0.33
N SER A 251 -24.15 -3.63 -0.33
CA SER A 251 -24.58 -5.00 -0.08
C SER A 251 -25.04 -5.26 1.36
N TYR A 252 -24.46 -4.57 2.35
CA TYR A 252 -24.74 -4.81 3.78
C TYR A 252 -25.46 -3.65 4.48
N LYS A 253 -26.04 -2.74 3.69
CA LYS A 253 -26.71 -1.52 4.18
C LYS A 253 -27.79 -1.78 5.23
N ALA A 254 -28.53 -2.89 5.12
CA ALA A 254 -29.56 -3.25 6.10
C ALA A 254 -28.99 -3.56 7.49
N VAL A 255 -27.81 -4.19 7.54
CA VAL A 255 -27.13 -4.58 8.79
C VAL A 255 -26.35 -3.41 9.39
N ILE A 256 -25.84 -2.50 8.56
CA ILE A 256 -25.04 -1.34 9.00
C ILE A 256 -25.88 -0.22 9.62
N LYS A 257 -27.20 -0.20 9.37
CA LYS A 257 -28.12 0.83 9.88
C LYS A 257 -28.57 0.62 11.33
N ASP A 258 -28.43 -0.59 11.84
CA ASP A 258 -28.66 -0.95 13.25
C ASP A 258 -27.40 -0.65 14.10
#